data_AF-A0A1W1HCV2-F1
#
_entry.id   AF-A0A1W1HCV2-F1
#
_cell.length_a   1.000
_cell.length_b   1.000
_cell.length_c   1.000
_cell.angle_alpha   90.00
_cell.angle_beta   90.00
_cell.angle_gamma   90.00
#
_symmetry.space_group_name_H-M   'P 1'
#
loop_
_entity.id
_entity.type
_entity.pdbx_description
1 polymer ?
#
loop_
_entity_poly.entity_id
_entity_poly.type
_entity_poly.pdbx_seq_one_letter_code
_entity_poly.pdbx_strand_id
1 'polypeptide(L)' 'MIVFVVMRFDPMQCGACGNGNLDKIFVQKEDAELYIKNTRCRRGVSWQIEERSVEVHYDESLVQ' A
#
# COMPACT_ATOMS: atom_id res chain seq x y z
N MET A 1 10.00 1.51 -12.70
CA MET A 1 8.70 2.23 -12.74
C MET A 1 8.40 2.78 -11.36
N ILE A 2 7.60 3.84 -11.26
CA ILE A 2 7.16 4.37 -9.96
C ILE A 2 5.86 3.67 -9.55
N VAL A 3 5.75 3.34 -8.27
CA VAL A 3 4.54 2.81 -7.64
C VAL A 3 4.25 3.56 -6.34
N PHE A 4 2.98 3.54 -5.95
CA PHE A 4 2.45 4.17 -4.74
C PHE A 4 2.01 3.08 -3.76
N VAL A 5 2.77 2.95 -2.67
CA VAL A 5 2.60 1.92 -1.66
C VAL A 5 1.75 2.48 -0.52
N VAL A 6 0.57 1.90 -0.32
CA VAL A 6 -0.32 2.26 0.78
C VAL A 6 0.03 1.42 2.00
N MET A 7 0.44 2.12 3.06
CA MET A 7 0.75 1.56 4.37
C MET A 7 -0.40 1.87 5.35
N ARG A 8 -0.84 0.86 6.10
CA ARG A 8 -1.89 0.97 7.11
C ARG A 8 -1.33 0.82 8.52
N PHE A 9 -1.70 1.75 9.40
CA PHE A 9 -1.29 1.77 10.80
C PHE A 9 -2.52 1.58 11.69
N ASP A 10 -2.59 0.47 12.41
CA ASP A 10 -3.70 0.15 13.31
C ASP A 10 -3.25 0.28 14.77
N PRO A 11 -3.82 1.21 15.56
CA PRO A 11 -3.43 1.44 16.95
C PRO A 11 -3.77 0.26 17.89
N MET A 12 -4.57 -0.71 17.43
CA MET A 12 -4.88 -1.92 18.20
C MET A 12 -3.88 -3.06 17.99
N GLN A 13 -2.93 -2.93 17.06
CA GLN A 13 -1.86 -3.92 16.91
C GLN A 13 -0.72 -3.67 17.91
N CYS A 14 -0.14 -4.73 18.45
CA CYS A 14 0.89 -4.60 19.48
C CYS A 14 2.16 -3.92 18.93
N GLY A 15 2.76 -3.04 19.72
CA GLY A 15 3.92 -2.22 19.34
C GLY A 15 5.20 -3.01 19.04
N ALA A 16 5.22 -4.32 19.25
CA ALA A 16 6.35 -5.20 18.93
C ALA A 16 6.38 -5.65 17.46
N CYS A 17 5.25 -5.62 16.75
CA CYS A 17 5.15 -6.09 15.36
C CYS A 17 4.52 -5.07 14.39
N GLY A 18 3.84 -4.01 14.87
CA GLY A 18 2.81 -3.36 14.05
C GLY A 18 2.75 -1.84 14.15
N ASN A 19 3.61 -1.15 13.41
CA ASN A 19 3.30 0.19 12.90
C ASN A 19 3.65 0.21 11.41
N GLY A 20 2.64 0.02 10.55
CA GLY A 20 2.74 0.15 9.10
C GLY A 20 2.77 -1.19 8.38
N ASN A 21 1.60 -1.78 8.14
CA ASN A 21 1.49 -2.95 7.26
C ASN A 21 1.32 -2.48 5.82
N LEU A 22 1.99 -3.16 4.89
CA LEU A 22 1.66 -3.07 3.49
C LEU A 22 0.19 -3.48 3.31
N ASP A 23 -0.61 -2.56 2.79
CA ASP A 23 -2.03 -2.81 2.55
C ASP A 23 -2.28 -3.02 1.05
N LYS A 24 -1.79 -2.12 0.20
CA LYS A 24 -1.91 -2.25 -1.26
C LYS A 24 -0.88 -1.42 -2.04
N ILE A 25 -0.59 -1.80 -3.29
CA ILE A 25 0.30 -1.08 -4.21
C ILE A 25 -0.51 -0.62 -5.43
N PHE A 26 -0.26 0.60 -5.89
CA PHE A 26 -0.88 1.20 -7.06
C PHE A 26 0.16 1.75 -8.02
N VAL A 27 -0.19 1.85 -9.31
CA VAL A 27 0.65 2.48 -10.33
C VAL A 27 0.30 3.95 -10.56
N GLN A 28 -0.89 4.38 -10.12
CA GLN A 28 -1.36 5.76 -10.13
C GLN A 28 -1.61 6.23 -8.70
N LYS A 29 -1.29 7.50 -8.42
CA LYS A 29 -1.42 8.07 -7.08
C LYS A 29 -2.88 8.30 -6.71
N GLU A 30 -3.68 8.75 -7.67
CA GLU A 30 -5.09 9.08 -7.51
C GLU A 30 -5.90 7.85 -7.08
N ASP A 31 -5.55 6.68 -7.61
CA ASP A 31 -6.16 5.39 -7.23
C ASP A 31 -5.85 5.04 -5.77
N ALA A 32 -4.62 5.29 -5.31
CA ALA A 32 -4.22 5.08 -3.92
C ALA A 32 -4.95 6.02 -2.96
N GLU A 33 -5.10 7.30 -3.33
CA GLU A 33 -5.86 8.27 -2.54
C GLU A 33 -7.35 7.94 -2.48
N LEU A 34 -7.94 7.55 -3.61
CA LEU A 34 -9.34 7.14 -3.69
C LEU A 34 -9.60 5.88 -2.86
N TYR A 35 -8.67 4.92 -2.88
CA TYR A 35 -8.72 3.73 -2.06
C TYR A 35 -8.80 4.06 -0.57
N ILE A 36 -7.93 4.94 -0.06
CA ILE A 36 -7.94 5.37 1.34
C ILE A 36 -9.26 6.07 1.69
N LYS A 37 -9.73 6.99 0.84
CA LYS A 37 -10.99 7.74 1.05
C LYS A 37 -12.21 6.83 1.15
N ASN A 38 -12.25 5.76 0.35
CA ASN A 38 -13.37 4.83 0.31
C ASN A 38 -13.29 3.72 1.37
N THR A 39 -12.16 3.62 2.09
CA THR A 39 -11.97 2.55 3.07
C THR A 39 -12.74 2.85 4.36
N ARG A 40 -13.59 1.91 4.78
CA ARG A 40 -14.32 1.96 6.05
C ARG A 40 -13.51 1.30 7.16
N CYS A 41 -12.46 1.97 7.61
CA CYS A 41 -11.64 1.48 8.72
C CYS A 41 -12.18 1.89 10.10
N ARG A 42 -11.74 1.16 11.12
CA ARG A 42 -12.05 1.47 12.53
C ARG A 42 -11.42 2.80 12.94
N ARG A 43 -12.03 3.47 13.93
CA ARG A 43 -11.52 4.72 14.49
C ARG A 43 -10.09 4.54 15.00
N GLY A 44 -9.18 5.42 14.59
CA GLY A 44 -7.78 5.41 15.00
C GLY A 44 -6.81 4.82 13.98
N VAL A 45 -7.29 4.17 12.91
CA VAL A 45 -6.43 3.76 11.80
C VAL A 45 -5.92 4.99 11.04
N SER A 46 -4.61 5.04 10.79
CA SER A 46 -3.99 6.03 9.91
C SER A 46 -3.36 5.36 8.69
N TRP A 47 -3.15 6.17 7.65
CA TRP A 47 -2.66 5.72 6.35
C TRP A 47 -1.49 6.57 5.91
N GLN A 48 -0.56 5.95 5.20
CA GLN A 48 0.55 6.64 4.53
C GLN A 48 0.67 6.11 3.11
N ILE A 49 0.89 7.01 2.15
CA ILE A 49 1.25 6.64 0.78
C ILE A 49 2.74 6.91 0.63
N GLU A 50 3.51 5.87 0.30
CA GLU A 50 4.93 5.98 -0.02
C GLU A 50 5.15 5.85 -1.52
N GLU A 51 5.92 6.77 -2.09
CA GLU A 51 6.37 6.65 -3.47
C GLU A 51 7.64 5.78 -3.51
N ARG A 52 7.64 4.75 -4.35
CA ARG A 52 8.78 3.84 -4.50
C ARG A 52 9.11 3.61 -5.98
N SER A 53 10.39 3.63 -6.30
CA SER A 53 10.89 3.16 -7.59
C SER A 53 11.14 1.66 -7.52
N VAL A 54 10.61 0.90 -8.49
CA VAL A 54 10.76 -0.56 -8.58
C VAL A 54 11.25 -0.97 -9.97
N GLU A 55 11.98 -2.07 -10.04
CA GLU A 55 12.37 -2.70 -11.30
C GLU A 55 11.26 -3.63 -11.79
N VAL A 56 10.98 -3.60 -13.10
CA VAL A 56 9.99 -4.49 -13.72
C VAL A 56 10.75 -5.65 -14.34
N HIS A 57 10.56 -6.84 -13.78
CA HIS A 57 11.06 -8.07 -14.38
C HIS A 57 9.93 -8.69 -15.19
N TYR A 58 10.10 -8.76 -16.51
CA TYR A 58 9.21 -9.53 -17.37
C TYR A 58 9.69 -10.97 -17.37
N ASP A 59 8.84 -11.87 -16.89
CA ASP A 59 9.10 -13.30 -17.00
C ASP A 59 8.52 -13.80 -18.33
N GLU A 60 9.40 -14.01 -19.31
CA GLU A 60 9.04 -14.49 -20.65
C GLU A 60 8.51 -15.94 -20.63
N SER A 61 8.64 -16.66 -19.51
CA SER A 61 8.16 -18.05 -19.38
C SER A 61 6.63 -18.17 -19.24
N LEU A 62 5.91 -17.06 -19.01
CA LEU A 62 4.46 -17.02 -18.80
C LEU A 62 3.64 -16.76 -20.08
N VAL A 63 4.32 -16.60 -21.23
CA VAL A 63 3.69 -16.44 -22.55
C VAL A 63 3.87 -17.74 -23.34
N GLN A 64 3.14 -18.79 -22.95
CA GLN A 64 2.98 -20.03 -23.75
C GLN A 64 1.52 -20.27 -24.08
#